data_AF-A0A821TM75-F1
#
_entry.id   AF-A0A821TM75-F1
#
_cell.length_a   1.000
_cell.length_b   1.000
_cell.length_c   1.000
_cell.angle_alpha   90.00
_cell.angle_beta   90.00
_cell.angle_gamma   90.00
#
_symmetry.space_group_name_H-M   'P 1'
#
loop_
_entity.id
_entity.type
_entity.pdbx_description
1 polymer ?
#
loop_
_entity_poly.entity_id
_entity_poly.type
_entity_poly.pdbx_seq_one_letter_code
_entity_poly.pdbx_strand_id
1 'polypeptide(L)'
;MKRKYTQIYRDEWEQDPSFKSWLSKSRVNTTSAHCKACNCEVLSRVASLKEHMATSKHIKNMKGYSGISKIDTIFKTSTISEEVKKQKSAL
;
A
#
# COMPACT_ATOMS: atom_id res chain seq x y z
N MET A 1 -14.82 -14.46 -29.42
CA MET A 1 -14.99 -13.37 -28.42
C MET A 1 -13.68 -13.14 -27.68
N LYS A 2 -13.09 -11.94 -27.75
CA LYS A 2 -11.93 -11.60 -26.90
C LYS A 2 -12.44 -11.30 -25.49
N ARG A 3 -11.96 -12.03 -24.48
CA ARG A 3 -12.26 -11.69 -23.08
C ARG A 3 -11.67 -10.31 -22.78
N LYS A 4 -12.51 -9.36 -22.37
CA LYS A 4 -12.04 -8.06 -21.89
C LYS A 4 -11.36 -8.29 -20.54
N TYR A 5 -10.04 -8.20 -20.52
CA TYR A 5 -9.28 -8.27 -19.28
C TYR A 5 -9.61 -7.02 -18.45
N THR A 6 -10.34 -7.22 -17.36
CA THR A 6 -10.63 -6.15 -16.41
C THR A 6 -9.41 -6.01 -15.52
N GLN A 7 -8.73 -4.89 -15.67
CA GLN A 7 -7.53 -4.65 -14.90
C GLN A 7 -7.91 -4.19 -13.48
N ILE A 8 -7.67 -5.04 -12.50
CA ILE A 8 -7.88 -4.74 -11.09
C ILE A 8 -6.56 -4.37 -10.41
N TYR A 9 -6.66 -3.60 -9.32
CA TYR A 9 -5.55 -3.38 -8.41
C TYR A 9 -5.04 -4.73 -7.89
N ARG A 10 -3.72 -4.92 -7.91
CA ARG A 10 -3.07 -6.12 -7.38
C ARG A 10 -2.51 -5.82 -6.00
N ASP A 11 -2.89 -6.60 -5.01
CA ASP A 11 -2.40 -6.43 -3.64
C ASP A 11 -0.87 -6.70 -3.57
N GLU A 12 -0.30 -7.37 -4.57
CA GLU A 12 1.16 -7.52 -4.78
C GLU A 12 1.91 -6.17 -4.84
N TRP A 13 1.26 -5.10 -5.33
CA TRP A 13 1.88 -3.77 -5.35
C TRP A 13 2.16 -3.22 -3.95
N GLU A 14 1.42 -3.68 -2.94
CA GLU A 14 1.65 -3.32 -1.54
C GLU A 14 2.76 -4.16 -0.89
N GLN A 15 3.30 -5.16 -1.59
CA GLN A 15 4.46 -5.93 -1.17
C GLN A 15 5.74 -5.44 -1.85
N ASP A 16 5.63 -4.87 -3.05
CA ASP A 16 6.78 -4.33 -3.77
C ASP A 16 7.37 -3.12 -3.03
N PRO A 17 8.66 -3.13 -2.69
CA PRO A 17 9.30 -2.06 -1.91
C PRO A 17 9.28 -0.70 -2.64
N SER A 18 9.17 -0.69 -3.97
CA SER A 18 9.13 0.53 -4.78
C SER A 18 7.78 1.25 -4.69
N PHE A 19 6.70 0.51 -4.47
CA PHE A 19 5.33 1.03 -4.52
C PHE A 19 4.66 1.07 -3.15
N LYS A 20 4.92 0.09 -2.27
CA LYS A 20 4.30 -0.06 -0.94
C LYS A 20 4.29 1.21 -0.09
N SER A 21 5.35 2.01 -0.18
CA SER A 21 5.55 3.21 0.63
C SER A 21 4.43 4.25 0.42
N TRP A 22 4.09 4.53 -0.83
CA TRP A 22 3.15 5.59 -1.20
C TRP A 22 1.88 5.09 -1.87
N LEU A 23 1.87 3.89 -2.44
CA LEU A 23 0.72 3.29 -3.10
C LEU A 23 -0.18 2.57 -2.10
N SER A 24 -1.49 2.61 -2.34
CA SER A 24 -2.47 1.79 -1.64
C SER A 24 -3.66 1.52 -2.56
N LYS A 25 -4.53 0.58 -2.17
CA LYS A 25 -5.79 0.31 -2.86
C LYS A 25 -6.74 1.50 -2.75
N SER A 26 -7.42 1.84 -3.85
CA SER A 26 -8.48 2.85 -3.79
C SER A 26 -9.69 2.34 -3.00
N ARG A 27 -10.26 3.22 -2.17
CA ARG A 27 -11.53 2.96 -1.47
C ARG A 27 -12.75 3.10 -2.37
N VAL A 28 -12.60 3.75 -3.53
CA VAL A 28 -13.71 4.08 -4.42
C VAL A 28 -13.83 3.03 -5.53
N ASN A 29 -12.71 2.62 -6.12
CA ASN A 29 -12.71 1.72 -7.28
C ASN A 29 -11.67 0.61 -7.14
N THR A 30 -12.06 -0.63 -7.43
CA THR A 30 -11.14 -1.79 -7.42
C THR A 30 -10.10 -1.75 -8.55
N THR A 31 -10.31 -0.91 -9.55
CA THR A 31 -9.46 -0.76 -10.75
C THR A 31 -8.39 0.33 -10.58
N SER A 32 -8.57 1.21 -9.59
CA SER A 32 -7.67 2.35 -9.35
C SER A 32 -6.82 2.11 -8.12
N ALA A 33 -5.63 2.71 -8.13
CA ALA A 33 -4.75 2.81 -6.98
C ALA A 33 -4.84 4.22 -6.39
N HIS A 34 -4.62 4.33 -5.09
CA HIS A 34 -4.54 5.59 -4.39
C HIS A 34 -3.09 5.92 -4.06
N CYS A 35 -2.63 7.12 -4.44
CA CYS A 35 -1.33 7.64 -4.04
C CYS A 35 -1.47 8.45 -2.75
N LYS A 36 -0.95 7.90 -1.64
CA LYS A 36 -0.93 8.53 -0.32
C LYS A 36 -0.07 9.80 -0.28
N ALA A 37 1.02 9.85 -1.04
CA ALA A 37 1.91 11.01 -1.10
C ALA A 37 1.29 12.19 -1.87
N CYS A 38 0.56 11.92 -2.96
CA CYS A 38 -0.07 12.94 -3.81
C CYS A 38 -1.55 13.20 -3.48
N ASN A 39 -2.14 12.37 -2.62
CA ASN A 39 -3.56 12.31 -2.31
C ASN A 39 -4.44 12.30 -3.57
N CYS A 40 -4.12 11.43 -4.53
CA CYS A 40 -4.83 11.33 -5.80
C CYS A 40 -5.01 9.87 -6.26
N GLU A 41 -6.02 9.65 -7.07
CA GLU A 41 -6.29 8.38 -7.73
C GLU A 41 -5.42 8.22 -8.98
N VAL A 42 -4.85 7.03 -9.17
CA VAL A 42 -4.00 6.67 -10.30
C VAL A 42 -4.48 5.35 -10.87
N LEU A 43 -4.26 5.11 -12.15
CA LEU A 43 -4.56 3.81 -12.75
C LEU A 43 -3.65 2.73 -12.14
N SER A 44 -4.20 1.55 -11.85
CA SER A 44 -3.44 0.39 -11.34
C SER A 44 -2.47 -0.22 -12.37
N ARG A 45 -2.22 0.44 -13.50
CA ARG A 45 -1.29 0.00 -14.56
C ARG A 45 0.12 0.27 -14.13
N VAL A 46 1.01 -0.72 -14.26
CA VAL A 46 2.44 -0.57 -13.97
C VAL A 46 3.05 0.63 -14.69
N ALA A 47 2.70 0.81 -15.97
CA ALA A 47 3.14 1.96 -16.76
C ALA A 47 2.72 3.27 -16.10
N SER A 48 1.42 3.42 -15.80
CA SER A 48 0.89 4.63 -15.15
C SER A 48 1.46 4.87 -13.75
N LEU A 49 1.73 3.81 -12.97
CA LEU A 49 2.38 3.92 -11.66
C LEU A 49 3.82 4.42 -11.80
N LYS A 50 4.58 3.89 -12.77
CA LYS A 50 5.95 4.33 -13.06
C LYS A 50 5.99 5.77 -13.56
N GLU A 51 5.09 6.13 -14.48
CA GLU A 51 4.95 7.51 -14.97
C GLU A 51 4.60 8.46 -13.83
N HIS A 52 3.64 8.09 -12.98
CA HIS A 52 3.27 8.88 -11.80
C HIS A 52 4.45 9.11 -10.87
N MET A 53 5.20 8.05 -10.56
CA MET A 53 6.39 8.11 -9.71
C MET A 53 7.46 9.05 -10.26
N ALA A 54 7.59 9.14 -11.58
CA ALA A 54 8.54 10.03 -12.25
C ALA A 54 8.07 11.50 -12.34
N THR A 55 6.81 11.81 -11.98
CA THR A 55 6.31 13.19 -12.06
C THR A 55 6.95 14.10 -11.02
N SER A 56 7.20 15.36 -11.39
CA SER A 56 7.75 16.38 -10.49
C SER A 56 6.89 16.60 -9.24
N LYS A 57 5.56 16.46 -9.36
CA LYS A 57 4.63 16.56 -8.22
C LYS A 57 4.87 15.45 -7.22
N HIS A 58 4.95 14.21 -7.71
CA HIS A 58 5.22 13.05 -6.85
C HIS A 58 6.59 13.16 -6.18
N ILE A 59 7.65 13.46 -6.94
CA ILE A 59 9.02 13.60 -6.41
C ILE A 59 9.08 14.66 -5.31
N LYS A 60 8.43 15.81 -5.50
CA LYS A 60 8.37 16.88 -4.49
C LYS A 60 7.65 16.41 -3.22
N ASN A 61 6.51 15.74 -3.35
CA ASN A 61 5.76 15.24 -2.20
C ASN A 61 6.52 14.12 -1.48
N MET A 62 7.20 13.24 -2.22
CA MET A 62 7.98 12.14 -1.66
C MET A 62 9.16 12.62 -0.82
N LYS A 63 9.79 13.76 -1.15
CA LYS A 63 10.91 14.32 -0.36
C LYS A 63 10.53 14.59 1.11
N GLY A 64 9.28 14.90 1.40
CA GLY A 64 8.77 15.09 2.77
C GLY A 64 7.92 13.93 3.29
N TYR A 65 7.63 12.94 2.45
CA TYR A 65 6.76 11.82 2.79
C TYR A 65 7.58 10.70 3.41
N SER A 66 7.70 10.72 4.74
CA SER A 66 8.08 9.53 5.51
C SER A 66 6.85 8.64 5.60
N GLY A 67 6.75 7.63 4.75
CA GLY A 67 5.64 6.64 4.74
C GLY A 67 5.52 5.81 6.03
N ILE A 68 6.33 6.11 7.04
CA ILE A 68 6.31 5.53 8.38
C ILE A 68 5.85 6.65 9.30
N SER A 69 4.60 6.59 9.74
CA SER A 69 4.17 7.42 10.87
C SER A 69 4.98 6.98 12.10
N LYS A 70 5.45 7.93 12.92
CA LYS A 70 6.28 7.67 14.12
C LYS A 70 5.70 6.61 15.07
N ILE A 71 4.40 6.31 14.94
CA ILE A 71 3.66 5.26 15.61
C ILE A 71 4.02 3.82 15.16
N ASP A 72 4.42 3.56 13.92
CA ASP A 72 4.74 2.19 13.45
C ASP A 72 5.98 1.60 14.15
N THR A 73 6.95 2.46 14.46
CA THR A 73 8.15 2.10 15.25
C THR A 73 7.78 1.63 16.65
N ILE A 74 6.69 2.15 17.23
CA ILE A 74 6.25 1.81 18.59
C ILE A 74 5.62 0.41 18.61
N PHE A 75 4.86 0.03 17.58
CA PHE A 75 4.19 -1.27 17.53
C PHE A 75 5.11 -2.41 17.11
N LYS A 76 6.20 -2.14 16.38
CA LYS A 76 7.14 -3.18 15.92
C LYS A 76 8.06 -3.73 17.02
N THR A 77 8.14 -3.06 18.18
CA THR A 77 8.88 -3.52 19.36
C THR A 77 8.06 -4.43 20.27
N SER A 78 6.78 -4.66 19.98
CA SER A 78 6.02 -5.73 20.64
C SER A 78 6.33 -7.06 19.95
N THR A 79 7.41 -7.66 20.42
CA THR A 79 7.74 -9.08 20.33
C THR A 79 6.46 -9.91 20.53
N ILE A 80 5.82 -10.34 19.45
CA ILE A 80 5.01 -11.55 19.47
C ILE A 80 6.01 -12.70 19.45
N SER A 81 6.73 -12.87 20.56
CA SER A 81 7.41 -14.11 20.90
C SER A 81 6.35 -15.07 21.42
N GLU A 82 5.91 -15.96 20.52
CA GLU A 82 5.59 -17.36 20.80
C GLU A 82 4.97 -17.73 22.17
N GLU A 83 3.73 -17.34 22.49
CA GLU A 83 2.97 -18.06 23.54
C GLU A 83 1.43 -17.95 23.46
N VAL A 84 0.82 -18.25 22.31
CA VAL A 84 -0.62 -18.60 22.26
C VAL A 84 -0.77 -20.12 22.47
N LYS A 85 -0.35 -20.61 23.63
CA LYS A 85 -0.77 -21.91 24.16
C LYS A 85 -1.23 -21.73 25.60
N LYS A 86 -2.48 -22.11 25.85
CA LYS A 86 -3.10 -22.43 27.15
C LYS A 86 -3.72 -21.27 27.94
N GLN A 87 -5.05 -21.20 27.94
CA GLN A 87 -5.96 -20.89 29.07
C GLN A 87 -7.41 -20.78 28.52
N LYS A 88 -8.47 -21.35 29.07
CA LYS A 88 -8.66 -22.32 30.16
C LYS A 88 -10.09 -22.88 30.01
N SER A 89 -10.22 -24.16 30.37
CA SER A 89 -11.45 -24.87 30.73
C SER A 89 -12.22 -24.14 31.85
N ALA A 90 -13.51 -24.50 31.98
CA ALA A 90 -14.46 -24.26 33.08
C ALA A 90 -15.40 -23.05 32.94
N LEU A 91 -16.58 -23.31 32.38
CA LEU A 91 -17.82 -23.20 33.15
C LEU A 91 -18.72 -24.41 32.83
#